data_AF-A0A086Q280-F1
#
_entry.id   AF-A0A086Q280-F1
#
_cell.length_a   1.000
_cell.length_b   1.000
_cell.length_c   1.000
_cell.angle_alpha   90.00
_cell.angle_beta   90.00
_cell.angle_gamma   90.00
#
_symmetry.space_group_name_H-M   'P 1'
#
loop_
_entity.id
_entity.type
_entity.pdbx_description
1 polymer ?
#
loop_
_entity_poly.entity_id
_entity_poly.type
_entity_poly.pdbx_seq_one_letter_code
_entity_poly.pdbx_strand_id
1 'polypeptide(L)'
;DYAYAGYGVRKEIRARHPSRPLLDDEGNDMSEWISETYEAYTPAVPNPRLAVGHYLRVAEMSTDEAWLAPYVAKASFNLGFMRLTGIGLPQDFGVAKSHFERSLEADATAPKAPVYLALGLLMLLRFRQEVDMKK
;
A
#
# COMPACT_ATOMS: atom_id res chain seq x y z
N ASP A 1 -6.35 -4.21 2.91
CA ASP A 1 -5.73 -5.05 1.87
C ASP A 1 -4.22 -4.90 2.00
N TYR A 2 -3.54 -5.92 2.48
CA TYR A 2 -2.09 -5.90 2.75
C TYR A 2 -1.24 -6.07 1.48
N ALA A 3 -1.87 -6.26 0.32
CA ALA A 3 -1.18 -6.36 -0.97
C ALA A 3 -0.28 -5.15 -1.24
N TYR A 4 -0.66 -3.97 -0.76
CA TYR A 4 0.10 -2.73 -0.98
C TYR A 4 1.31 -2.55 -0.05
N ALA A 5 1.42 -3.35 1.02
CA ALA A 5 2.62 -3.37 1.84
C ALA A 5 3.81 -4.00 1.09
N GLY A 6 3.61 -4.53 -0.12
CA GLY A 6 4.62 -5.18 -0.95
C GLY A 6 4.76 -6.68 -0.66
N TYR A 7 3.77 -7.30 -0.02
CA TYR A 7 3.65 -8.76 0.02
C TYR A 7 3.06 -9.24 -1.30
N GLY A 8 3.82 -10.05 -2.05
CA GLY A 8 3.37 -10.62 -3.31
C GLY A 8 4.50 -10.72 -4.33
N VAL A 9 4.14 -10.60 -5.60
CA VAL A 9 5.08 -10.73 -6.72
C VAL A 9 5.05 -9.45 -7.54
N ARG A 10 6.23 -8.86 -7.76
CA ARG A 10 6.40 -7.71 -8.66
C ARG A 10 6.56 -8.24 -10.08
N LYS A 11 5.71 -7.74 -10.98
CA LYS A 11 5.90 -7.89 -12.43
C LYS A 11 7.00 -6.93 -12.88
N GLU A 12 8.04 -7.47 -13.48
CA GLU A 12 9.15 -6.73 -14.07
C GLU A 12 9.26 -7.16 -15.54
N ILE A 13 9.37 -6.19 -16.45
CA ILE A 13 9.64 -6.48 -17.86
C ILE A 13 11.16 -6.59 -17.98
N ARG A 14 11.65 -7.78 -18.35
CA ARG A 14 13.08 -8.02 -18.58
C ARG A 14 13.32 -8.29 -20.05
N ALA A 15 14.43 -7.81 -20.58
CA ALA A 15 14.91 -8.17 -21.90
C ALA A 15 15.78 -9.42 -21.80
N ARG A 16 15.54 -10.38 -22.69
CA ARG A 16 16.45 -11.51 -22.89
C ARG A 16 17.36 -11.17 -24.05
N HIS A 17 18.65 -10.98 -23.76
CA HIS A 17 19.66 -10.78 -24.78
C HIS A 17 20.18 -12.13 -25.30
N PRO A 18 20.52 -12.25 -26.58
CA PRO A 18 21.19 -13.42 -27.12
C PRO A 18 22.53 -13.64 -26.41
N SER A 19 22.94 -14.91 -26.23
CA SER A 19 24.15 -15.28 -25.49
C SER A 19 25.46 -14.97 -26.23
N ARG A 20 25.36 -14.61 -27.51
CA ARG A 20 26.47 -14.13 -28.34
C ARG A 20 26.03 -12.86 -29.07
N PRO A 21 26.95 -11.90 -29.27
CA PRO A 21 26.68 -10.71 -30.06
C PRO A 21 26.26 -11.13 -31.47
N LEU A 22 25.18 -10.55 -31.96
CA LEU A 22 24.74 -10.77 -33.34
C LEU A 22 25.22 -9.58 -34.15
N LEU A 23 26.32 -9.79 -34.88
CA LEU A 23 26.97 -8.75 -35.65
C LEU A 23 26.31 -8.64 -37.04
N ASP A 24 26.11 -7.41 -37.51
CA ASP A 24 25.79 -7.16 -38.92
C ASP A 24 27.05 -7.29 -39.80
N ASP A 25 26.89 -7.10 -41.11
CA ASP A 25 27.98 -7.16 -42.08
C ASP A 25 29.05 -6.07 -41.87
N GLU A 26 28.73 -5.03 -41.09
CA GLU A 26 29.61 -3.92 -40.72
C GLU A 26 30.31 -4.15 -39.35
N GLY A 27 29.95 -5.22 -38.63
CA GLY A 27 30.48 -5.56 -37.31
C GLY A 27 29.77 -4.86 -36.14
N ASN A 28 28.63 -4.22 -36.36
CA ASN A 28 27.82 -3.60 -35.30
C ASN A 28 26.98 -4.64 -34.55
N ASP A 29 26.84 -4.50 -33.24
CA ASP A 29 26.05 -5.41 -32.41
C ASP A 29 24.54 -5.12 -32.52
N MET A 30 23.81 -6.07 -33.07
CA MET A 30 22.36 -6.03 -33.27
C MET A 30 21.57 -6.68 -32.12
N SER A 31 22.25 -7.11 -31.04
CA SER A 31 21.61 -7.85 -29.92
C SER A 31 20.45 -7.10 -29.25
N GLU A 32 20.42 -5.77 -29.29
CA GLU A 32 19.28 -4.98 -28.80
C GLU A 32 18.04 -5.10 -29.69
N TRP A 33 18.20 -5.07 -31.01
CA TRP A 33 17.10 -5.05 -31.99
C TRP A 33 16.23 -6.31 -31.98
N ILE A 34 16.80 -7.40 -31.51
CA ILE A 34 16.19 -8.74 -31.45
C ILE A 34 16.02 -9.23 -30.00
N SER A 35 16.15 -8.33 -29.03
CA SER A 35 15.87 -8.66 -27.64
C SER A 35 14.38 -8.94 -27.45
N GLU A 36 14.06 -10.10 -26.88
CA GLU A 36 12.68 -10.43 -26.52
C GLU A 36 12.41 -9.97 -25.09
N THR A 37 11.35 -9.17 -24.91
CA THR A 37 10.89 -8.82 -23.57
C THR A 37 9.98 -9.91 -23.02
N TYR A 38 10.18 -10.27 -21.75
CA TYR A 38 9.33 -11.22 -21.06
C TYR A 38 8.98 -10.71 -19.67
N GLU A 39 7.86 -11.21 -19.16
CA GLU A 39 7.39 -10.87 -17.82
C GLU A 39 8.10 -11.76 -16.81
N ALA A 40 8.94 -11.13 -15.98
CA ALA A 40 9.56 -11.75 -14.84
C ALA A 40 8.75 -11.43 -13.57
N TYR A 41 8.51 -12.48 -12.79
CA TYR A 41 7.75 -12.42 -11.55
C TYR A 41 8.75 -12.59 -10.39
N THR A 42 9.07 -11.49 -9.71
CA THR A 42 10.01 -11.51 -8.58
C THR A 42 9.28 -11.33 -7.27
N PRO A 43 9.72 -11.97 -6.16
CA PRO A 43 9.14 -11.70 -4.85
C PRO A 43 9.28 -10.22 -4.55
N ALA A 44 8.15 -9.57 -4.28
CA ALA A 44 8.14 -8.16 -3.91
C ALA A 44 8.70 -7.99 -2.49
N VAL A 45 9.58 -7.01 -2.32
CA VAL A 45 10.06 -6.61 -1.00
C VAL A 45 9.03 -5.66 -0.39
N PRO A 46 8.50 -5.97 0.81
CA PRO A 46 7.58 -5.09 1.48
C PRO A 46 8.16 -3.69 1.69
N ASN A 47 7.45 -2.65 1.23
CA ASN A 47 7.85 -1.26 1.43
C ASN A 47 6.69 -0.46 2.04
N PRO A 48 6.59 -0.42 3.38
CA PRO A 48 5.48 0.25 4.05
C PRO A 48 5.49 1.77 3.84
N ARG A 49 6.65 2.40 3.63
CA ARG A 49 6.71 3.85 3.36
C ARG A 49 6.10 4.21 2.01
N LEU A 50 6.32 3.39 0.99
CA LEU A 50 5.69 3.57 -0.31
C LEU A 50 4.17 3.40 -0.20
N ALA A 51 3.71 2.39 0.55
CA ALA A 51 2.29 2.16 0.80
C ALA A 51 1.62 3.37 1.46
N VAL A 52 2.27 3.97 2.48
CA VAL A 52 1.81 5.21 3.12
C VAL A 52 1.58 6.31 2.10
N GLY A 53 2.52 6.55 1.19
CA GLY A 53 2.40 7.59 0.17
C GLY A 53 1.19 7.38 -0.74
N HIS A 54 0.96 6.14 -1.18
CA HIS A 54 -0.23 5.80 -1.98
C HIS A 54 -1.53 5.99 -1.19
N TYR A 55 -1.58 5.51 0.05
CA TYR A 55 -2.79 5.64 0.86
C TYR A 55 -3.11 7.08 1.24
N LEU A 56 -2.11 7.89 1.58
CA LEU A 56 -2.32 9.32 1.85
C LEU A 56 -2.98 10.01 0.67
N ARG A 57 -2.42 9.84 -0.53
CA ARG A 57 -2.96 10.46 -1.75
C ARG A 57 -4.40 10.05 -2.01
N VAL A 58 -4.75 8.77 -1.84
CA VAL A 58 -6.12 8.28 -2.05
C VAL A 58 -7.05 8.74 -0.92
N ALA A 59 -6.60 8.72 0.33
CA ALA A 59 -7.42 9.15 1.47
C ALA A 59 -7.74 10.65 1.40
N GLU A 60 -6.89 11.46 0.79
CA GLU A 60 -7.09 12.91 0.60
C GLU A 60 -8.00 13.28 -0.58
N MET A 61 -8.34 12.33 -1.46
CA MET A 61 -9.26 12.60 -2.58
C MET A 61 -10.64 13.01 -2.08
N SER A 62 -11.34 13.85 -2.86
CA SER A 62 -12.74 14.16 -2.59
C SER A 62 -13.61 12.94 -2.91
N THR A 63 -14.70 12.80 -2.16
CA THR A 63 -15.70 11.73 -2.34
C THR A 63 -16.92 12.23 -3.11
N ASP A 64 -16.80 13.35 -3.82
CA ASP A 64 -17.90 13.92 -4.61
C ASP A 64 -18.31 12.96 -5.74
N GLU A 65 -17.32 12.26 -6.29
CA GLU A 65 -17.54 11.18 -7.25
C GLU A 65 -17.81 9.86 -6.52
N ALA A 66 -19.01 9.32 -6.70
CA ALA A 66 -19.48 8.13 -5.98
C ALA A 66 -18.58 6.90 -6.13
N TRP A 67 -17.85 6.77 -7.25
CA TRP A 67 -16.95 5.64 -7.47
C TRP A 67 -15.63 5.74 -6.68
N LEU A 68 -15.24 6.93 -6.21
CA LEU A 68 -14.04 7.13 -5.38
C LEU A 68 -14.27 6.74 -3.92
N ALA A 69 -15.49 6.88 -3.41
CA ALA A 69 -15.87 6.61 -2.02
C ALA A 69 -15.30 5.28 -1.46
N PRO A 70 -15.46 4.12 -2.14
CA PRO A 70 -14.92 2.85 -1.63
C PRO A 70 -13.38 2.82 -1.55
N TYR A 71 -12.68 3.53 -2.45
CA TYR A 71 -11.22 3.62 -2.44
C TYR A 71 -10.72 4.52 -1.31
N VAL A 72 -11.37 5.68 -1.14
CA VAL A 72 -11.08 6.61 -0.03
C VAL A 72 -11.33 5.92 1.32
N ALA A 73 -12.44 5.19 1.45
CA ALA A 73 -12.76 4.43 2.66
C ALA A 73 -11.66 3.39 2.98
N LYS A 74 -11.31 2.54 2.01
CA LYS A 74 -10.27 1.51 2.19
C LYS A 74 -8.89 2.12 2.48
N ALA A 75 -8.52 3.19 1.79
CA ALA A 75 -7.24 3.88 2.01
C ALA A 75 -7.18 4.50 3.41
N SER A 76 -8.25 5.17 3.84
CA SER A 76 -8.36 5.74 5.19
C SER A 76 -8.29 4.65 6.26
N PHE A 77 -8.99 3.53 6.09
CA PHE A 77 -8.89 2.39 7.00
C PHE A 77 -7.46 1.84 7.11
N ASN A 78 -6.79 1.59 5.98
CA ASN A 78 -5.41 1.08 6.00
C ASN A 78 -4.46 2.08 6.66
N LEU A 79 -4.59 3.38 6.38
CA LEU A 79 -3.76 4.43 6.98
C LEU A 79 -3.99 4.53 8.50
N GLY A 80 -5.24 4.40 8.95
CA GLY A 80 -5.57 4.29 10.37
C GLY A 80 -4.90 3.08 11.03
N PHE A 81 -4.91 1.93 10.35
CA PHE A 81 -4.23 0.72 10.83
C PHE A 81 -2.70 0.86 10.89
N MET A 82 -2.09 1.55 9.91
CA MET A 82 -0.66 1.85 9.91
C MET A 82 -0.27 2.77 11.08
N ARG A 83 -1.08 3.80 11.37
CA ARG A 83 -0.92 4.67 12.55
C ARG A 83 -1.19 3.94 13.87
N LEU A 84 -2.10 2.96 13.88
CA LEU A 84 -2.37 2.14 15.06
C LEU A 84 -1.20 1.23 15.40
N THR A 85 -0.57 0.63 14.39
CA THR A 85 0.49 -0.39 14.57
C THR A 85 1.91 0.18 14.57
N GLY A 86 2.11 1.37 14.02
CA GLY A 86 3.44 1.97 13.84
C GLY A 86 4.19 1.45 12.60
N ILE A 87 3.48 0.85 11.64
CA ILE A 87 4.10 0.32 10.41
C ILE A 87 4.20 1.45 9.38
N GLY A 88 5.42 1.80 8.97
CA GLY A 88 5.69 2.83 7.96
C GLY A 88 5.52 4.27 8.45
N LEU A 89 4.76 4.49 9.52
CA LEU A 89 4.56 5.76 10.23
C LEU A 89 4.74 5.55 11.74
N PRO A 90 5.13 6.58 12.50
CA PRO A 90 5.07 6.52 13.97
C PRO A 90 3.66 6.21 14.46
N GLN A 91 3.57 5.44 15.55
CA GLN A 91 2.29 5.13 16.16
C GLN A 91 1.64 6.40 16.72
N ASP A 92 0.36 6.60 16.40
CA ASP A 92 -0.44 7.73 16.87
C ASP A 92 -1.92 7.34 16.91
N PHE A 93 -2.46 7.15 18.12
CA PHE A 93 -3.85 6.73 18.30
C PHE A 93 -4.87 7.83 17.93
N GLY A 94 -4.51 9.10 18.08
CA GLY A 94 -5.41 10.21 17.73
C GLY A 94 -5.62 10.26 16.23
N VAL A 95 -4.51 10.21 15.48
CA VAL A 95 -4.56 10.21 14.02
C VAL A 95 -5.15 8.90 13.48
N ALA A 96 -4.84 7.75 14.10
CA ALA A 96 -5.45 6.47 13.73
C ALA A 96 -6.99 6.53 13.84
N LYS A 97 -7.52 7.07 14.94
CA LYS A 97 -8.95 7.24 15.16
C LYS A 97 -9.59 8.11 14.07
N SER A 98 -9.00 9.26 13.77
CA SER A 98 -9.51 10.17 12.74
C SER A 98 -9.59 9.50 11.36
N HIS A 99 -8.59 8.69 10.99
CA HIS A 99 -8.63 7.95 9.73
C HIS A 99 -9.69 6.84 9.71
N PHE A 100 -9.95 6.17 10.85
CA PHE A 100 -11.06 5.22 10.94
C PHE A 100 -12.42 5.90 10.85
N GLU A 101 -12.60 7.07 11.47
CA GLU A 101 -13.81 7.87 11.32
C GLU A 101 -14.01 8.31 9.87
N ARG A 102 -12.96 8.83 9.21
CA ARG A 102 -12.99 9.15 7.77
C ARG A 102 -13.35 7.95 6.90
N SER A 103 -12.90 6.74 7.26
CA SER A 103 -13.29 5.52 6.54
C SER A 103 -14.79 5.24 6.62
N LEU A 104 -15.46 5.58 7.72
CA LEU A 104 -16.91 5.41 7.89
C LEU A 104 -17.70 6.49 7.16
N GLU A 105 -17.14 7.70 7.08
CA GLU A 105 -17.74 8.84 6.39
C GLU A 105 -17.65 8.73 4.87
N ALA A 106 -16.53 8.22 4.36
CA ALA A 106 -16.27 8.17 2.92
C ALA A 106 -17.24 7.27 2.14
N ASP A 107 -17.67 6.15 2.72
CA ASP A 107 -18.60 5.22 2.09
C ASP A 107 -19.63 4.72 3.11
N ALA A 108 -20.84 5.28 3.05
CA ALA A 108 -21.95 4.89 3.92
C ALA A 108 -22.46 3.46 3.66
N THR A 109 -22.20 2.90 2.48
CA THR A 109 -22.64 1.57 2.05
C THR A 109 -21.64 0.47 2.39
N ALA A 110 -20.40 0.84 2.71
CA ALA A 110 -19.35 -0.10 3.07
C ALA A 110 -19.66 -0.85 4.39
N PRO A 111 -19.19 -2.10 4.53
CA PRO A 111 -19.25 -2.82 5.79
C PRO A 111 -18.51 -2.08 6.91
N LYS A 112 -19.23 -1.65 7.95
CA LYS A 112 -18.69 -0.86 9.08
C LYS A 112 -18.05 -1.71 10.17
N ALA A 113 -18.39 -3.00 10.24
CA ALA A 113 -17.90 -3.95 11.23
C ALA A 113 -16.36 -3.97 11.39
N PRO A 114 -15.54 -4.08 10.33
CA PRO A 114 -14.08 -4.07 10.48
C PRO A 114 -13.55 -2.77 11.09
N VAL A 115 -14.18 -1.63 10.78
CA VAL A 115 -13.77 -0.33 11.31
C VAL A 115 -14.05 -0.23 12.81
N TYR A 116 -15.24 -0.66 13.25
CA TYR A 116 -15.57 -0.67 14.67
C TYR A 116 -14.70 -1.64 15.49
N LEU A 117 -14.36 -2.81 14.94
CA LEU A 117 -13.41 -3.72 15.57
C LEU A 117 -12.02 -3.07 15.71
N ALA A 118 -11.54 -2.37 14.69
CA ALA A 118 -10.27 -1.64 14.74
C ALA A 118 -10.30 -0.50 15.78
N LEU A 119 -11.42 0.23 15.89
CA LEU A 119 -11.62 1.24 16.93
C LEU A 119 -11.62 0.62 18.35
N GLY A 120 -12.27 -0.53 18.53
CA GLY A 120 -12.22 -1.27 19.79
C GLY A 120 -10.81 -1.70 20.17
N LEU A 121 -10.05 -2.23 19.20
CA LEU A 121 -8.63 -2.57 19.39
C LEU A 121 -7.80 -1.33 19.74
N LEU A 122 -8.04 -0.20 19.08
CA LEU A 122 -7.39 1.07 19.39
C LEU A 122 -7.64 1.49 20.84
N MET A 123 -8.89 1.45 21.31
CA MET A 123 -9.23 1.78 22.69
C MET A 123 -8.48 0.87 23.69
N LEU A 124 -8.43 -0.43 23.41
CA LEU A 124 -7.72 -1.40 24.24
C LEU A 124 -6.21 -1.12 24.29
N LEU A 125 -5.57 -0.90 23.13
CA LEU A 125 -4.14 -0.64 23.04
C LEU A 125 -3.75 0.69 23.70
N ARG A 126 -4.56 1.73 23.50
CA ARG A 126 -4.39 3.02 24.15
C ARG A 126 -4.48 2.88 25.67
N PHE A 127 -5.51 2.19 26.17
CA PHE A 127 -5.67 1.94 27.60
C PHE A 127 -4.47 1.20 28.19
N ARG A 128 -3.99 0.15 27.50
CA ARG A 128 -2.78 -0.59 27.91
C ARG A 128 -1.57 0.34 28.02
N GLN A 129 -1.34 1.20 27.03
CA GLN A 129 -0.23 2.15 27.04
C GLN A 129 -0.36 3.17 28.19
N GLU A 130 -1.56 3.70 28.43
CA GLU A 130 -1.80 4.62 29.55
C GLU A 130 -1.54 3.98 30.92
N VAL A 131 -1.82 2.68 31.08
CA VAL A 131 -1.50 1.93 32.31
C VAL A 131 0.00 1.70 32.44
N ASP A 132 0.70 1.35 31.36
CA ASP A 132 2.15 1.13 31.39
C ASP A 132 2.93 2.42 31.68
N MET A 133 2.48 3.57 31.17
CA MET A 133 3.11 4.88 31.43
C MET A 133 2.98 5.37 32.88
N LYS A 134 2.09 4.78 33.67
CA LYS A 134 1.83 5.17 35.08
C LYS A 134 2.63 4.33 36.09
N LYS A 135 3.38 3.33 35.63
CA LYS A 135 4.29 2.51 36.45
C LYS A 135 5.69 3.11 36.43
#